data_AF-A0A7X8FQV8-F1
#
_entry.id   AF-A0A7X8FQV8-F1
#
_cell.length_a   1.000
_cell.length_b   1.000
_cell.length_c   1.000
_cell.angle_alpha   90.00
_cell.angle_beta   90.00
_cell.angle_gamma   90.00
#
_symmetry.space_group_name_H-M   'P 1'
#
loop_
_entity.id
_entity.type
_entity.pdbx_description
1 polymer ?
#
loop_
_entity_poly.entity_id
_entity_poly.type
_entity_poly.pdbx_seq_one_letter_code
_entity_poly.pdbx_strand_id
1 'polypeptide(L)' 'MSKMKTSYWFCPEQNSYVMYSDGVFYSIKNGVSVEDRYYKKILIGEIYTEDISEEEYNAQLA' A
#
# COMPACT_ATOMS: atom_id res chain seq x y z
N MET A 1 12.81 7.84 -19.51
CA MET A 1 12.48 8.04 -18.08
C MET A 1 11.71 6.82 -17.62
N SER A 2 12.31 5.92 -16.83
CA SER A 2 11.57 4.79 -16.26
C SER A 2 10.53 5.36 -15.31
N LYS A 3 9.24 5.20 -15.64
CA LYS A 3 8.16 5.43 -14.66
C LYS A 3 8.50 4.57 -13.45
N MET A 4 8.68 5.19 -12.30
CA MET A 4 8.84 4.45 -11.05
C MET A 4 7.59 3.58 -10.89
N LYS A 5 7.78 2.27 -10.68
CA LYS A 5 6.66 1.35 -10.53
C LYS A 5 6.05 1.60 -9.15
N THR A 6 4.87 2.21 -9.12
CA THR A 6 4.01 2.20 -7.94
C THR A 6 3.30 0.86 -7.88
N SER A 7 3.25 0.28 -6.69
CA SER A 7 2.53 -0.96 -6.42
C SER A 7 1.46 -0.70 -5.37
N TYR A 8 0.34 -1.40 -5.49
CA TYR A 8 -0.79 -1.27 -4.58
C TYR A 8 -1.17 -2.66 -4.08
N TRP A 9 -1.39 -2.78 -2.78
CA TRP A 9 -1.72 -4.02 -2.10
C TRP A 9 -2.84 -3.83 -1.10
N PHE A 10 -3.68 -4.85 -0.95
CA PHE A 10 -4.53 -5.01 0.21
C PHE A 10 -3.89 -6.02 1.17
N CYS A 11 -3.85 -5.68 2.46
CA CYS A 11 -3.35 -6.54 3.54
C CYS A 11 -4.55 -7.03 4.37
N PRO A 12 -5.09 -8.24 4.11
CA PRO A 12 -6.33 -8.70 4.74
C PRO A 12 -6.25 -8.80 6.26
N GLU A 13 -5.11 -9.24 6.79
CA GLU A 13 -4.90 -9.41 8.23
C GLU A 13 -4.97 -8.09 9.01
N GLN A 14 -4.55 -6.99 8.39
CA GLN A 14 -4.57 -5.66 8.98
C GLN A 14 -5.78 -4.83 8.51
N ASN A 15 -6.60 -5.39 7.61
CA ASN A 15 -7.66 -4.70 6.89
C ASN A 15 -7.21 -3.33 6.38
N SER A 16 -6.08 -3.31 5.67
CA SER A 16 -5.41 -2.06 5.27
C SER A 16 -5.02 -2.07 3.80
N TYR A 17 -5.19 -0.91 3.17
CA TYR A 17 -4.78 -0.64 1.80
C TYR A 17 -3.41 0.03 1.82
N VAL A 18 -2.48 -0.49 1.05
CA VAL A 18 -1.06 -0.10 1.05
C VAL A 18 -0.62 0.29 -0.35
N MET A 19 0.09 1.40 -0.46
CA MET A 19 0.77 1.83 -1.66
C MET A 19 2.28 1.82 -1.39
N TYR A 20 3.05 1.34 -2.35
CA TYR A 20 4.50 1.48 -2.36
C TYR A 20 4.93 2.29 -3.57
N SER A 21 5.56 3.42 -3.31
CA SER A 21 6.08 4.30 -4.35
C SER A 21 7.44 4.84 -3.91
N ASP A 22 8.42 4.74 -4.81
CA ASP A 22 9.78 5.28 -4.62
C ASP A 22 10.45 4.87 -3.28
N GLY A 23 10.34 3.60 -2.88
CA GLY A 23 10.95 3.10 -1.64
C GLY A 23 10.16 3.42 -0.36
N VAL A 24 9.03 4.12 -0.49
CA VAL A 24 8.20 4.54 0.64
C VAL A 24 6.88 3.78 0.63
N PHE A 25 6.49 3.30 1.80
CA PHE A 25 5.21 2.64 2.03
C PHE A 25 4.22 3.64 2.61
N TYR A 26 3.00 3.61 2.09
CA TYR A 26 1.89 4.40 2.57
C TYR A 26 0.70 3.50 2.83
N SER A 27 -0.06 3.76 3.89
CA SER A 27 -1.30 3.05 4.20
C SER A 27 -2.45 4.02 4.36
N ILE A 28 -3.67 3.59 4.04
CA ILE A 28 -4.86 4.37 4.30
C ILE A 28 -5.23 4.31 5.79
N LYS A 29 -5.30 5.47 6.45
CA LYS A 29 -5.82 5.62 7.81
C LYS A 29 -6.86 6.74 7.82
N ASN A 30 -8.09 6.41 8.22
CA ASN A 30 -9.22 7.36 8.28
C ASN A 30 -9.41 8.16 6.97
N GLY A 31 -9.32 7.50 5.82
CA GLY A 31 -9.48 8.14 4.51
C GLY A 31 -8.29 8.93 4.01
N VAL A 32 -7.14 8.88 4.69
CA VAL A 32 -5.92 9.61 4.29
C VAL A 32 -4.78 8.64 4.08
N SER A 33 -4.02 8.82 3.00
CA SER A 33 -2.77 8.10 2.76
C SER A 33 -1.66 8.66 3.65
N VAL A 34 -1.09 7.83 4.51
CA VAL A 34 0.00 8.22 5.42
C VAL A 34 1.19 7.30 5.26
N GLU A 35 2.40 7.84 5.37
CA GLU A 35 3.62 7.02 5.37
C GLU A 35 3.57 6.03 6.54
N ASP A 36 3.75 4.74 6.23
CA ASP A 36 3.77 3.69 7.24
C ASP A 36 4.87 2.65 6.97
N ARG A 37 5.93 2.76 7.77
CA ARG A 37 7.10 1.86 7.70
C ARG A 37 6.82 0.45 8.19
N TYR A 38 5.68 0.20 8.86
CA TYR A 38 5.28 -1.16 9.26
C TYR A 38 5.20 -2.10 8.05
N TYR A 39 4.69 -1.60 6.92
CA TYR A 39 4.47 -2.38 5.71
C TYR A 39 5.73 -2.71 4.92
N LYS A 40 6.93 -2.29 5.37
CA LYS A 40 8.20 -2.84 4.87
C LYS A 40 8.27 -4.36 5.02
N LYS A 41 7.50 -4.91 5.98
CA LYS A 41 7.32 -6.35 6.20
C LYS A 41 6.74 -7.11 4.99
N ILE A 42 6.06 -6.41 4.07
CA ILE A 42 5.60 -6.98 2.80
C ILE A 42 6.80 -7.47 1.97
N LEU A 43 7.90 -6.70 1.90
CA LEU A 43 9.07 -7.05 1.07
C LEU A 43 9.84 -8.27 1.58
N ILE A 44 9.75 -8.55 2.88
CA ILE A 44 10.39 -9.72 3.52
C ILE A 44 9.43 -10.92 3.62
N GLY A 45 8.21 -10.80 3.08
CA GLY A 45 7.21 -11.87 3.07
C GLY A 45 6.56 -12.17 4.42
N GLU A 46 6.64 -11.23 5.39
CA GLU A 46 6.00 -11.37 6.71
C GLU A 46 4.53 -10.94 6.72
N ILE A 47 4.06 -10.26 5.67
CA ILE A 47 2.66 -9.83 5.52
C ILE A 47 2.13 -10.44 4.22
N TYR A 48 1.03 -11.17 4.32
CA TYR A 48 0.28 -11.59 3.15
C TYR A 48 -0.42 -10.39 2.50
N THR A 49 -0.32 -10.31 1.18
CA THR A 49 -0.89 -9.22 0.38
C THR A 49 -1.62 -9.74 -0.83
N GLU A 50 -2.69 -9.05 -1.20
CA GLU A 50 -3.39 -9.22 -2.46
C GLU A 50 -3.08 -8.02 -3.35
N ASP A 51 -2.73 -8.26 -4.61
CA ASP A 51 -2.53 -7.17 -5.58
C ASP A 51 -3.87 -6.50 -5.88
N ILE A 52 -3.89 -5.17 -5.78
CA ILE A 52 -5.06 -4.34 -6.10
C ILE A 52 -4.70 -3.30 -7.15
N SER A 53 -5.72 -2.71 -7.76
CA SER A 53 -5.57 -1.57 -8.65
C SER A 53 -5.36 -0.26 -7.89
N GLU A 54 -4.83 0.74 -8.60
CA GLU A 54 -4.77 2.12 -8.10
C GLU A 54 -6.16 2.69 -7.79
N GLU A 55 -7.17 2.35 -8.60
CA GLU A 55 -8.55 2.79 -8.42
C GLU A 55 -9.13 2.27 -7.10
N GLU A 56 -8.88 1.00 -6.75
CA GLU A 56 -9.31 0.41 -5.49
C GLU A 56 -8.64 1.07 -4.28
N TYR A 57 -7.34 1.40 -4.37
CA TYR A 57 -6.64 2.13 -3.33
C TYR A 57 -7.22 3.55 -3.15
N ASN A 58 -7.39 4.26 -4.26
CA ASN A 58 -7.90 5.63 -4.25
C ASN A 58 -9.37 5.73 -3.81
N ALA A 59 -10.18 4.69 -4.04
CA ALA A 59 -11.56 4.62 -3.55
C ALA A 59 -11.68 4.63 -2.02
N GLN A 60 -10.58 4.39 -1.30
CA GLN A 60 -10.53 4.42 0.17
C GLN A 60 -10.12 5.80 0.72
N LEU A 61 -9.73 6.73 -0.14
CA LEU A 61 -9.43 8.10 0.24
C LEU A 61 -10.74 8.89 0.39
N ALA A 62 -10.81 9.76 1.40
CA ALA A 62 -11.95 10.64 1.66
C ALA A 62 -11.93 11.93 0.82
#